data_AF-A0A0E3RB80-F1
#
_entry.id   AF-A0A0E3RB80-F1
#
_cell.length_a   1.000
_cell.length_b   1.000
_cell.length_c   1.000
_cell.angle_alpha   90.00
_cell.angle_beta   90.00
_cell.angle_gamma   90.00
#
_symmetry.space_group_name_H-M   'P 1'
#
loop_
_entity.id
_entity.type
_entity.pdbx_description
1 polymer ?
#
loop_
_entity_poly.entity_id
_entity_poly.type
_entity_poly.pdbx_seq_one_letter_code
_entity_poly.pdbx_strand_id
1 'polypeptide(L)'
;MQEAVNSALPGDVIIVKPGSYYDHVTVTTNNLVIRSESGNPEDTVIEGYNPTADVFTIEADNITLEGFTIMGAGANCSGLCLHGCTNCLIDSNTFFNDFRGIYLKSSLNNDILNNIVIKGGRGISIEESNHNSVSKNKVSECGYGINLLNSKDNRISKNTVAGNKDYGILVQSSDSNTFSRNNASENGRGIHIGNSDGNTLSNNKISLNEVHGLFVCPKSDKNLVYNNYFSNTLNVEANNGTSNVYHKSKTKGENIVGGPYIGGNYWATPEGSGFSETAADNNGDGIADEKYLFETSDYFDPLPLIAYKPPEPVLPTANLSINTPEDYAPLSVQFTDLSENATSRTWDFENDGVIDSPDETPVYTYPSPGTYTVNLTAACENGTDTKLITINVGENNVAEIQPESAPGEESMSTTGSQAEQNSEQEGISSIPGFEMLYGIFCLLAIFLYKESTK
;
A
#
# COMPACT_ATOMS: atom_id res chain seq x y z
N MET A 1 -31.21 24.00 -17.09
CA MET A 1 -31.11 22.52 -17.07
C MET A 1 -32.46 21.89 -16.78
N GLN A 2 -33.23 22.43 -15.82
CA GLN A 2 -34.55 21.91 -15.44
C GLN A 2 -35.52 21.70 -16.62
N GLU A 3 -35.56 22.60 -17.60
CA GLU A 3 -36.46 22.47 -18.77
C GLU A 3 -36.19 21.20 -19.59
N ALA A 4 -34.93 20.78 -19.71
CA ALA A 4 -34.56 19.54 -20.39
C ALA A 4 -35.04 18.32 -19.59
N VAL A 5 -34.90 18.35 -18.25
CA VAL A 5 -35.41 17.30 -17.36
C VAL A 5 -36.92 17.20 -17.44
N ASN A 6 -37.64 18.33 -17.44
CA ASN A 6 -39.10 18.37 -17.56
C ASN A 6 -39.62 17.81 -18.90
N SER A 7 -38.82 17.89 -19.95
CA SER A 7 -39.19 17.44 -21.29
C SER A 7 -38.78 16.00 -21.59
N ALA A 8 -37.97 15.39 -20.72
CA ALA A 8 -37.44 14.06 -20.92
C ALA A 8 -38.49 12.97 -20.66
N LEU A 9 -38.40 11.89 -21.43
CA LEU A 9 -39.19 10.68 -21.31
C LEU A 9 -38.34 9.54 -20.72
N PRO A 10 -38.95 8.53 -20.07
CA PRO A 10 -38.21 7.37 -19.59
C PRO A 10 -37.38 6.72 -20.69
N GLY A 11 -36.09 6.52 -20.42
CA GLY A 11 -35.08 6.01 -21.34
C GLY A 11 -34.22 7.09 -21.99
N ASP A 12 -34.57 8.37 -21.84
CA ASP A 12 -33.81 9.47 -22.43
C ASP A 12 -32.45 9.67 -21.74
N VAL A 13 -31.51 10.20 -22.53
CA VAL A 13 -30.18 10.62 -22.08
C VAL A 13 -30.07 12.13 -22.23
N ILE A 14 -29.91 12.83 -21.11
CA ILE A 14 -29.64 14.26 -21.06
C ILE A 14 -28.13 14.46 -21.01
N ILE A 15 -27.58 15.03 -22.08
CA ILE A 15 -26.16 15.35 -22.20
C ILE A 15 -25.97 16.86 -21.97
N VAL A 16 -25.20 17.21 -20.95
CA VAL A 16 -24.93 18.60 -20.56
C VAL A 16 -23.53 18.99 -21.02
N LYS A 17 -23.43 20.05 -21.83
CA LYS A 17 -22.13 20.53 -22.33
C LYS A 17 -21.34 21.22 -21.21
N PRO A 18 -20.00 21.29 -21.33
CA PRO A 18 -19.18 22.07 -20.40
C PRO A 18 -19.69 23.50 -20.23
N GLY A 19 -19.68 23.98 -19.00
CA GLY A 19 -20.19 25.29 -18.62
C GLY A 19 -20.64 25.38 -17.16
N SER A 20 -20.97 26.59 -16.73
CA SER A 20 -21.56 26.87 -15.41
C SER A 20 -23.06 27.09 -15.55
N TYR A 21 -23.84 26.31 -14.82
CA TYR A 21 -25.29 26.32 -14.82
C TYR A 21 -25.79 26.75 -13.45
N TYR A 22 -26.58 27.83 -13.40
CA TYR A 22 -27.17 28.34 -12.18
C TYR A 22 -28.62 27.86 -12.09
N ASP A 23 -28.87 26.76 -11.37
CA ASP A 23 -30.16 26.06 -11.40
C ASP A 23 -30.43 25.28 -10.11
N HIS A 24 -31.70 24.94 -9.87
CA HIS A 24 -32.10 23.91 -8.93
C HIS A 24 -32.85 22.84 -9.70
N VAL A 25 -32.31 21.63 -9.71
CA VAL A 25 -32.79 20.57 -10.60
C VAL A 25 -33.55 19.51 -9.81
N THR A 26 -34.81 19.27 -10.17
CA THR A 26 -35.64 18.17 -9.62
C THR A 26 -35.96 17.17 -10.71
N VAL A 27 -35.63 15.90 -10.47
CA VAL A 27 -35.87 14.77 -11.37
C VAL A 27 -37.00 13.91 -10.83
N THR A 28 -38.14 13.92 -11.53
CA THR A 28 -39.35 13.13 -11.19
C THR A 28 -39.70 12.08 -12.24
N THR A 29 -39.03 12.10 -13.40
CA THR A 29 -39.20 11.10 -14.46
C THR A 29 -38.21 9.96 -14.25
N ASN A 30 -38.72 8.72 -14.16
CA ASN A 30 -37.92 7.51 -14.00
C ASN A 30 -37.06 7.20 -15.22
N ASN A 31 -36.00 6.41 -15.00
CA ASN A 31 -35.16 5.83 -16.05
C ASN A 31 -34.49 6.89 -16.93
N LEU A 32 -33.79 7.84 -16.32
CA LEU A 32 -33.04 8.86 -17.04
C LEU A 32 -31.54 8.72 -16.78
N VAL A 33 -30.76 9.00 -17.82
CA VAL A 33 -29.30 9.21 -17.68
C VAL A 33 -29.04 10.70 -17.85
N ILE A 34 -28.45 11.33 -16.82
CA ILE A 34 -28.06 12.74 -16.83
C ILE A 34 -26.55 12.79 -16.67
N ARG A 35 -25.85 13.29 -17.68
CA ARG A 35 -24.39 13.25 -17.69
C ARG A 35 -23.76 14.48 -18.33
N SER A 36 -22.57 14.84 -17.87
CA SER A 36 -21.75 15.80 -18.62
C SER A 36 -21.23 15.18 -19.91
N GLU A 37 -21.06 16.01 -20.95
CA GLU A 37 -20.54 15.59 -22.24
C GLU A 37 -19.06 15.16 -22.15
N SER A 38 -18.29 15.84 -21.31
CA SER A 38 -16.86 15.59 -21.09
C SER A 38 -16.60 14.39 -20.17
N GLY A 39 -17.55 14.07 -19.28
CA GLY A 39 -17.33 13.15 -18.16
C GLY A 39 -16.37 13.71 -17.09
N ASN A 40 -15.94 14.96 -17.21
CA ASN A 40 -15.02 15.62 -16.29
C ASN A 40 -15.79 16.59 -15.37
N PRO A 41 -15.93 16.30 -14.06
CA PRO A 41 -16.62 17.18 -13.13
C PRO A 41 -16.14 18.62 -13.13
N GLU A 42 -14.85 18.88 -13.42
CA GLU A 42 -14.27 20.23 -13.30
C GLU A 42 -14.79 21.22 -14.34
N ASP A 43 -15.32 20.75 -15.48
CA ASP A 43 -15.73 21.63 -16.59
C ASP A 43 -17.25 21.80 -16.73
N THR A 44 -18.04 21.05 -15.95
CA THR A 44 -19.51 21.10 -15.98
C THR A 44 -20.02 21.31 -14.56
N VAL A 45 -20.30 22.56 -14.21
CA VAL A 45 -20.65 23.00 -12.86
C VAL A 45 -22.14 23.32 -12.77
N ILE A 46 -22.83 22.76 -11.78
CA ILE A 46 -24.20 23.10 -11.40
C ILE A 46 -24.15 23.80 -10.04
N GLU A 47 -24.49 25.08 -10.02
CA GLU A 47 -24.49 25.93 -8.83
C GLU A 47 -25.94 26.31 -8.47
N GLY A 48 -26.35 26.04 -7.23
CA GLY A 48 -27.66 26.46 -6.73
C GLY A 48 -27.72 27.98 -6.56
N TYR A 49 -28.71 28.64 -7.18
CA TYR A 49 -28.88 30.09 -7.04
C TYR A 49 -29.44 30.51 -5.66
N ASN A 50 -30.06 29.57 -4.94
CA ASN A 50 -30.62 29.79 -3.61
C ASN A 50 -30.00 28.81 -2.59
N PRO A 51 -29.21 29.30 -1.62
CA PRO A 51 -28.55 28.45 -0.64
C PRO A 51 -29.51 27.80 0.36
N THR A 52 -30.81 28.14 0.36
CA THR A 52 -31.82 27.52 1.23
C THR A 52 -32.59 26.38 0.56
N ALA A 53 -32.09 25.86 -0.56
CA ALA A 53 -32.68 24.74 -1.27
C ALA A 53 -31.61 23.73 -1.67
N ASP A 54 -32.00 22.46 -1.83
CA ASP A 54 -31.12 21.44 -2.42
C ASP A 54 -30.80 21.82 -3.88
N VAL A 55 -29.54 21.64 -4.32
CA VAL A 55 -29.12 22.01 -5.68
C VAL A 55 -29.67 21.02 -6.70
N PHE A 56 -29.62 19.73 -6.36
CA PHE A 56 -30.12 18.65 -7.18
C PHE A 56 -30.96 17.69 -6.32
N THR A 57 -32.17 17.37 -6.77
CA THR A 57 -33.10 16.45 -6.09
C THR A 57 -33.54 15.36 -7.06
N ILE A 58 -33.40 14.10 -6.65
CA ILE A 58 -33.86 12.92 -7.36
C ILE A 58 -35.01 12.29 -6.56
N GLU A 59 -36.21 12.32 -7.13
CA GLU A 59 -37.43 11.70 -6.58
C GLU A 59 -37.95 10.57 -7.50
N ALA A 60 -37.09 10.08 -8.39
CA ALA A 60 -37.41 9.11 -9.43
C ALA A 60 -36.45 7.93 -9.37
N ASP A 61 -36.91 6.77 -9.86
CA ASP A 61 -36.16 5.52 -9.85
C ASP A 61 -35.32 5.33 -11.11
N ASN A 62 -34.26 4.53 -10.99
CA ASN A 62 -33.36 4.17 -12.08
C ASN A 62 -32.70 5.40 -12.75
N ILE A 63 -32.22 6.33 -11.93
CA ILE A 63 -31.55 7.54 -12.42
C ILE A 63 -30.04 7.35 -12.40
N THR A 64 -29.36 7.71 -13.49
CA THR A 64 -27.90 7.85 -13.50
C THR A 64 -27.53 9.33 -13.52
N LEU A 65 -26.65 9.75 -12.60
CA LEU A 65 -26.08 11.10 -12.56
C LEU A 65 -24.55 11.01 -12.54
N GLU A 66 -23.89 11.55 -13.56
CA GLU A 66 -22.44 11.43 -13.70
C GLU A 66 -21.73 12.67 -14.27
N GLY A 67 -20.50 12.91 -13.78
CA GLY A 67 -19.56 13.85 -14.39
C GLY A 67 -19.80 15.33 -14.08
N PHE A 68 -20.47 15.67 -12.98
CA PHE A 68 -20.75 17.07 -12.60
C PHE A 68 -19.95 17.52 -11.38
N THR A 69 -19.59 18.81 -11.35
CA THR A 69 -19.41 19.50 -10.07
C THR A 69 -20.75 20.08 -9.63
N ILE A 70 -21.18 19.81 -8.40
CA ILE A 70 -22.40 20.33 -7.80
C ILE A 70 -22.01 21.14 -6.56
N MET A 71 -22.55 22.35 -6.42
CA MET A 71 -22.25 23.25 -5.30
C MET A 71 -23.36 24.27 -5.01
N GLY A 72 -23.26 24.94 -3.86
CA GLY A 72 -24.08 26.10 -3.51
C GLY A 72 -25.18 25.79 -2.49
N ALA A 73 -25.26 24.56 -1.97
CA ALA A 73 -26.23 24.22 -0.93
C ALA A 73 -25.80 24.76 0.43
N GLY A 74 -26.57 25.72 0.97
CA GLY A 74 -26.36 26.28 2.30
C GLY A 74 -26.90 25.38 3.43
N ALA A 75 -27.00 25.96 4.63
CA ALA A 75 -27.34 25.23 5.84
C ALA A 75 -28.62 24.37 5.71
N ASN A 76 -28.54 23.12 6.17
CA ASN A 76 -29.61 22.11 6.10
C ASN A 76 -30.04 21.69 4.69
N CYS A 77 -29.34 22.12 3.63
CA CYS A 77 -29.59 21.71 2.26
C CYS A 77 -28.45 20.83 1.75
N SER A 78 -28.64 20.26 0.57
CA SER A 78 -27.79 19.23 -0.01
C SER A 78 -27.36 19.61 -1.42
N GLY A 79 -26.12 19.32 -1.79
CA GLY A 79 -25.71 19.36 -3.20
C GLY A 79 -26.57 18.39 -4.01
N LEU A 80 -26.70 17.16 -3.53
CA LEU A 80 -27.62 16.16 -4.07
C LEU A 80 -28.47 15.52 -2.97
N CYS A 81 -29.79 15.49 -3.19
CA CYS A 81 -30.77 14.80 -2.37
C CYS A 81 -31.43 13.66 -3.17
N LEU A 82 -31.25 12.41 -2.74
CA LEU A 82 -32.01 11.24 -3.19
C LEU A 82 -33.15 11.05 -2.20
N HIS A 83 -34.39 11.21 -2.65
CA HIS A 83 -35.56 11.19 -1.78
C HIS A 83 -36.58 10.14 -2.25
N GLY A 84 -36.69 9.05 -1.49
CA GLY A 84 -37.66 7.99 -1.78
C GLY A 84 -37.38 7.19 -3.06
N CYS A 85 -36.17 7.27 -3.62
CA CYS A 85 -35.85 6.63 -4.89
C CYS A 85 -35.11 5.30 -4.73
N THR A 86 -35.22 4.45 -5.77
CA THR A 86 -34.50 3.18 -5.87
C THR A 86 -33.69 3.05 -7.15
N ASN A 87 -32.60 2.26 -7.06
CA ASN A 87 -31.76 1.86 -8.19
C ASN A 87 -31.09 3.04 -8.91
N CYS A 88 -30.81 4.12 -8.21
CA CYS A 88 -30.06 5.24 -8.78
C CYS A 88 -28.55 5.01 -8.67
N LEU A 89 -27.83 5.44 -9.71
CA LEU A 89 -26.38 5.42 -9.80
C LEU A 89 -25.86 6.86 -9.80
N ILE A 90 -25.12 7.22 -8.77
CA ILE A 90 -24.43 8.51 -8.64
C ILE A 90 -22.93 8.24 -8.76
N ASP A 91 -22.36 8.51 -9.94
CA ASP A 91 -20.99 8.11 -10.25
C ASP A 91 -20.13 9.31 -10.69
N SER A 92 -18.91 9.39 -10.16
CA SER A 92 -17.87 10.28 -10.69
C SER A 92 -18.29 11.75 -10.71
N ASN A 93 -18.91 12.24 -9.63
CA ASN A 93 -19.25 13.65 -9.43
C ASN A 93 -18.39 14.28 -8.33
N THR A 94 -18.30 15.60 -8.33
CA THR A 94 -17.66 16.40 -7.27
C THR A 94 -18.70 17.24 -6.55
N PHE A 95 -18.83 17.09 -5.24
CA PHE A 95 -19.66 17.91 -4.36
C PHE A 95 -18.77 18.84 -3.55
N PHE A 96 -18.93 20.14 -3.75
CA PHE A 96 -18.00 21.13 -3.22
C PHE A 96 -18.74 22.21 -2.43
N ASN A 97 -18.36 22.38 -1.17
CA ASN A 97 -18.86 23.46 -0.32
C ASN A 97 -20.39 23.43 -0.12
N ASP A 98 -20.97 22.24 -0.05
CA ASP A 98 -22.37 22.01 0.27
C ASP A 98 -22.53 21.63 1.75
N PHE A 99 -23.61 22.07 2.40
CA PHE A 99 -23.84 21.68 3.80
C PHE A 99 -23.99 20.16 3.95
N ARG A 100 -24.77 19.50 3.09
CA ARG A 100 -24.66 18.05 2.84
C ARG A 100 -24.16 17.86 1.41
N GLY A 101 -23.10 17.11 1.17
CA GLY A 101 -22.68 16.80 -0.20
C GLY A 101 -23.72 15.94 -0.91
N ILE A 102 -23.87 14.71 -0.43
CA ILE A 102 -24.85 13.73 -0.91
C ILE A 102 -25.73 13.31 0.26
N TYR A 103 -27.05 13.36 0.07
CA TYR A 103 -28.04 12.99 1.07
C TYR A 103 -29.01 11.95 0.52
N LEU A 104 -29.00 10.75 1.10
CA LEU A 104 -30.00 9.71 0.85
C LEU A 104 -31.02 9.77 1.96
N LYS A 105 -32.28 9.99 1.59
CA LYS A 105 -33.42 10.06 2.50
C LYS A 105 -34.48 9.06 2.07
N SER A 106 -34.80 8.13 2.96
CA SER A 106 -35.83 7.09 2.73
C SER A 106 -35.63 6.33 1.40
N SER A 107 -34.38 6.14 0.98
CA SER A 107 -34.01 5.64 -0.35
C SER A 107 -33.35 4.26 -0.28
N LEU A 108 -33.50 3.44 -1.32
CA LEU A 108 -33.14 2.01 -1.30
C LEU A 108 -32.32 1.58 -2.51
N ASN A 109 -31.42 0.62 -2.36
CA ASN A 109 -30.70 -0.01 -3.48
C ASN A 109 -29.99 0.99 -4.44
N ASN A 110 -29.46 2.09 -3.91
CA ASN A 110 -28.72 3.06 -4.70
C ASN A 110 -27.21 2.81 -4.62
N ASP A 111 -26.51 3.12 -5.71
CA ASP A 111 -25.07 3.02 -5.84
C ASP A 111 -24.46 4.43 -5.87
N ILE A 112 -23.66 4.76 -4.85
CA ILE A 112 -22.92 6.02 -4.75
C ILE A 112 -21.43 5.70 -4.94
N LEU A 113 -20.92 5.95 -6.15
CA LEU A 113 -19.63 5.45 -6.62
C LEU A 113 -18.66 6.57 -7.04
N ASN A 114 -17.38 6.43 -6.69
CA ASN A 114 -16.29 7.28 -7.20
C ASN A 114 -16.51 8.81 -7.07
N ASN A 115 -17.35 9.26 -6.14
CA ASN A 115 -17.61 10.69 -5.96
C ASN A 115 -16.55 11.32 -5.05
N ILE A 116 -16.28 12.60 -5.28
CA ILE A 116 -15.47 13.44 -4.40
C ILE A 116 -16.43 14.36 -3.64
N VAL A 117 -16.39 14.33 -2.31
CA VAL A 117 -17.17 15.25 -1.46
C VAL A 117 -16.21 16.00 -0.56
N ILE A 118 -16.20 17.33 -0.66
CA ILE A 118 -15.19 18.15 0.00
C ILE A 118 -15.74 19.47 0.54
N LYS A 119 -15.22 19.90 1.71
CA LYS A 119 -15.54 21.20 2.35
C LYS A 119 -17.01 21.37 2.75
N GLY A 120 -17.66 20.31 3.23
CA GLY A 120 -19.09 20.34 3.62
C GLY A 120 -19.37 20.29 5.12
N GLY A 121 -20.62 20.50 5.53
CA GLY A 121 -21.04 20.21 6.91
C GLY A 121 -21.07 18.70 7.18
N ARG A 122 -21.68 17.95 6.26
CA ARG A 122 -21.75 16.49 6.20
C ARG A 122 -21.40 16.06 4.78
N GLY A 123 -20.55 15.06 4.63
CA GLY A 123 -20.14 14.56 3.32
C GLY A 123 -21.25 13.74 2.67
N ILE A 124 -21.36 12.48 3.07
CA ILE A 124 -22.40 11.57 2.60
C ILE A 124 -23.29 11.19 3.79
N SER A 125 -24.56 11.59 3.73
CA SER A 125 -25.57 11.29 4.75
C SER A 125 -26.54 10.22 4.23
N ILE A 126 -26.75 9.16 5.01
CA ILE A 126 -27.68 8.07 4.73
C ILE A 126 -28.70 8.03 5.87
N GLU A 127 -29.94 8.42 5.61
CA GLU A 127 -30.99 8.54 6.62
C GLU A 127 -32.23 7.75 6.21
N GLU A 128 -32.68 6.87 7.11
CA GLU A 128 -33.82 5.97 6.87
C GLU A 128 -33.71 5.19 5.55
N SER A 129 -32.46 4.93 5.12
CA SER A 129 -32.14 4.47 3.77
C SER A 129 -31.39 3.15 3.86
N ASN A 130 -31.90 2.12 3.19
CA ASN A 130 -31.45 0.74 3.38
C ASN A 130 -30.93 0.11 2.08
N HIS A 131 -30.10 -0.92 2.19
CA HIS A 131 -29.59 -1.67 1.03
C HIS A 131 -28.81 -0.82 0.01
N ASN A 132 -28.28 0.33 0.41
CA ASN A 132 -27.48 1.17 -0.47
C ASN A 132 -26.00 0.76 -0.43
N SER A 133 -25.29 1.00 -1.52
CA SER A 133 -23.86 0.77 -1.66
C SER A 133 -23.15 2.11 -1.83
N VAL A 134 -22.28 2.44 -0.88
CA VAL A 134 -21.43 3.63 -0.96
C VAL A 134 -20.00 3.15 -1.11
N SER A 135 -19.42 3.31 -2.29
CA SER A 135 -18.07 2.80 -2.54
C SER A 135 -17.15 3.64 -3.39
N LYS A 136 -15.85 3.56 -3.09
CA LYS A 136 -14.78 4.30 -3.80
C LYS A 136 -14.91 5.82 -3.74
N ASN A 137 -15.70 6.36 -2.82
CA ASN A 137 -15.84 7.80 -2.67
C ASN A 137 -14.66 8.35 -1.85
N LYS A 138 -14.29 9.60 -2.14
CA LYS A 138 -13.34 10.39 -1.35
C LYS A 138 -14.12 11.48 -0.61
N VAL A 139 -14.08 11.45 0.72
CA VAL A 139 -14.78 12.42 1.56
C VAL A 139 -13.81 13.09 2.51
N SER A 140 -13.65 14.41 2.40
CA SER A 140 -12.64 15.15 3.17
C SER A 140 -13.03 16.58 3.51
N GLU A 141 -12.40 17.14 4.54
CA GLU A 141 -12.64 18.52 5.00
C GLU A 141 -14.12 18.78 5.34
N CYS A 142 -14.88 17.74 5.72
CA CYS A 142 -16.25 17.89 6.19
C CYS A 142 -16.31 17.92 7.73
N GLY A 143 -17.44 18.37 8.28
CA GLY A 143 -17.74 18.13 9.70
C GLY A 143 -17.84 16.62 9.97
N TYR A 144 -18.79 15.97 9.29
CA TYR A 144 -18.95 14.51 9.29
C TYR A 144 -18.58 13.97 7.90
N GLY A 145 -17.77 12.91 7.82
CA GLY A 145 -17.43 12.27 6.55
C GLY A 145 -18.63 11.51 5.98
N ILE A 146 -18.82 10.26 6.44
CA ILE A 146 -19.98 9.44 6.09
C ILE A 146 -20.81 9.19 7.34
N ASN A 147 -22.10 9.50 7.33
CA ASN A 147 -22.98 9.26 8.47
C ASN A 147 -24.22 8.46 8.10
N LEU A 148 -24.55 7.47 8.93
CA LEU A 148 -25.75 6.64 8.84
C LEU A 148 -26.66 6.96 10.02
N LEU A 149 -27.95 7.16 9.76
CA LEU A 149 -28.99 7.37 10.75
C LEU A 149 -30.21 6.50 10.43
N ASN A 150 -30.68 5.71 11.40
CA ASN A 150 -31.88 4.87 11.26
C ASN A 150 -31.86 3.97 10.00
N SER A 151 -30.69 3.45 9.62
CA SER A 151 -30.43 2.85 8.32
C SER A 151 -29.84 1.44 8.46
N LYS A 152 -30.28 0.50 7.63
CA LYS A 152 -29.87 -0.91 7.73
C LYS A 152 -29.41 -1.52 6.41
N ASP A 153 -28.64 -2.59 6.53
CA ASP A 153 -28.23 -3.44 5.41
C ASP A 153 -27.47 -2.68 4.30
N ASN A 154 -26.82 -1.56 4.64
CA ASN A 154 -26.01 -0.79 3.70
C ASN A 154 -24.58 -1.34 3.64
N ARG A 155 -23.95 -1.19 2.47
CA ARG A 155 -22.55 -1.55 2.23
C ARG A 155 -21.71 -0.29 2.03
N ILE A 156 -20.88 0.05 3.00
CA ILE A 156 -19.93 1.15 2.93
C ILE A 156 -18.55 0.54 2.67
N SER A 157 -18.02 0.66 1.45
CA SER A 157 -16.77 -0.02 1.12
C SER A 157 -15.79 0.73 0.23
N LYS A 158 -14.49 0.52 0.42
CA LYS A 158 -13.45 1.14 -0.43
C LYS A 158 -13.45 2.67 -0.44
N ASN A 159 -14.07 3.32 0.54
CA ASN A 159 -14.08 4.79 0.62
C ASN A 159 -12.82 5.30 1.32
N THR A 160 -12.35 6.46 0.89
CA THR A 160 -11.33 7.24 1.60
C THR A 160 -12.03 8.37 2.34
N VAL A 161 -12.00 8.34 3.67
CA VAL A 161 -12.70 9.28 4.54
C VAL A 161 -11.67 9.92 5.45
N ALA A 162 -11.16 11.09 5.06
CA ALA A 162 -9.98 11.66 5.69
C ALA A 162 -10.07 13.16 5.96
N GLY A 163 -9.45 13.63 7.06
CA GLY A 163 -9.42 15.06 7.37
C GLY A 163 -10.77 15.64 7.75
N ASN A 164 -11.70 14.83 8.27
CA ASN A 164 -13.02 15.31 8.69
C ASN A 164 -13.01 15.69 10.17
N LYS A 165 -13.59 16.84 10.48
CA LYS A 165 -13.42 17.52 11.77
C LYS A 165 -13.90 16.70 12.96
N ASP A 166 -15.11 16.13 12.90
CA ASP A 166 -15.72 15.49 14.06
C ASP A 166 -15.71 13.96 13.98
N TYR A 167 -16.12 13.41 12.83
CA TYR A 167 -16.25 11.97 12.59
C TYR A 167 -15.85 11.64 11.15
N GLY A 168 -15.05 10.59 10.97
CA GLY A 168 -14.86 9.93 9.69
C GLY A 168 -16.13 9.19 9.30
N ILE A 169 -16.44 8.09 9.99
CA ILE A 169 -17.67 7.31 9.78
C ILE A 169 -18.49 7.27 11.07
N LEU A 170 -19.71 7.80 11.02
CA LEU A 170 -20.66 7.81 12.15
C LEU A 170 -21.85 6.89 11.85
N VAL A 171 -22.16 5.99 12.78
CA VAL A 171 -23.27 5.04 12.67
C VAL A 171 -24.20 5.26 13.85
N GLN A 172 -25.44 5.68 13.60
CA GLN A 172 -26.41 6.00 14.65
C GLN A 172 -27.72 5.25 14.42
N SER A 173 -28.15 4.47 15.41
CA SER A 173 -29.39 3.68 15.33
C SER A 173 -29.50 2.88 14.02
N SER A 174 -28.37 2.33 13.54
CA SER A 174 -28.23 1.81 12.18
C SER A 174 -27.63 0.41 12.21
N ASP A 175 -28.48 -0.58 11.94
CA ASP A 175 -28.17 -1.98 12.22
C ASP A 175 -27.76 -2.77 10.97
N SER A 176 -27.01 -3.85 11.17
CA SER A 176 -26.71 -4.82 10.11
C SER A 176 -26.00 -4.25 8.87
N ASN A 177 -25.24 -3.16 9.03
CA ASN A 177 -24.46 -2.56 7.94
C ASN A 177 -23.07 -3.19 7.86
N THR A 178 -22.48 -3.18 6.65
CA THR A 178 -21.13 -3.68 6.41
C THR A 178 -20.18 -2.55 6.03
N PHE A 179 -19.13 -2.37 6.81
CA PHE A 179 -18.04 -1.44 6.57
C PHE A 179 -16.80 -2.23 6.18
N SER A 180 -16.37 -2.14 4.91
CA SER A 180 -15.22 -2.91 4.46
C SER A 180 -14.25 -2.20 3.53
N ARG A 181 -12.95 -2.39 3.71
CA ARG A 181 -11.92 -1.79 2.85
C ARG A 181 -11.95 -0.26 2.84
N ASN A 182 -12.53 0.38 3.85
CA ASN A 182 -12.49 1.84 3.98
C ASN A 182 -11.16 2.27 4.59
N ASN A 183 -10.69 3.46 4.22
CA ASN A 183 -9.59 4.16 4.87
C ASN A 183 -10.18 5.35 5.63
N ALA A 184 -10.23 5.28 6.96
CA ALA A 184 -10.71 6.35 7.84
C ALA A 184 -9.51 6.95 8.60
N SER A 185 -8.94 8.04 8.08
CA SER A 185 -7.69 8.60 8.60
C SER A 185 -7.75 10.09 8.91
N GLU A 186 -6.99 10.57 9.89
CA GLU A 186 -6.86 12.01 10.17
C GLU A 186 -8.22 12.70 10.43
N ASN A 187 -9.17 11.98 11.03
CA ASN A 187 -10.45 12.55 11.45
C ASN A 187 -10.45 12.80 12.96
N GLY A 188 -11.39 13.62 13.45
CA GLY A 188 -11.59 13.75 14.90
C GLY A 188 -11.84 12.39 15.57
N ARG A 189 -12.66 11.54 14.95
CA ARG A 189 -12.91 10.14 15.34
C ARG A 189 -12.95 9.27 14.10
N GLY A 190 -12.36 8.07 14.14
CA GLY A 190 -12.33 7.17 12.99
C GLY A 190 -13.70 6.62 12.63
N ILE A 191 -14.12 5.53 13.30
CA ILE A 191 -15.44 4.92 13.16
C ILE A 191 -16.15 4.93 14.51
N HIS A 192 -17.36 5.47 14.55
CA HIS A 192 -18.16 5.60 15.76
C HIS A 192 -19.51 4.88 15.64
N ILE A 193 -19.74 3.85 16.47
CA ILE A 193 -20.94 3.02 16.48
C ILE A 193 -21.84 3.38 17.67
N GLY A 194 -22.86 4.20 17.41
CA GLY A 194 -23.83 4.67 18.40
C GLY A 194 -25.17 3.95 18.32
N ASN A 195 -25.54 3.23 19.39
CA ASN A 195 -26.81 2.51 19.53
C ASN A 195 -27.15 1.66 18.29
N SER A 196 -26.18 0.90 17.79
CA SER A 196 -26.28 0.24 16.48
C SER A 196 -25.77 -1.19 16.58
N ASP A 197 -26.58 -2.13 16.11
CA ASP A 197 -26.40 -3.55 16.36
C ASP A 197 -26.03 -4.32 15.10
N GLY A 198 -25.31 -5.42 15.27
CA GLY A 198 -25.09 -6.38 14.18
C GLY A 198 -24.25 -5.87 13.02
N ASN A 199 -23.51 -4.76 13.18
CA ASN A 199 -22.68 -4.22 12.11
C ASN A 199 -21.37 -5.01 11.97
N THR A 200 -20.87 -5.13 10.74
CA THR A 200 -19.61 -5.82 10.45
C THR A 200 -18.55 -4.84 9.93
N LEU A 201 -17.43 -4.76 10.63
CA LEU A 201 -16.24 -3.98 10.23
C LEU A 201 -15.13 -4.95 9.83
N SER A 202 -14.72 -4.94 8.56
CA SER A 202 -13.59 -5.77 8.14
C SER A 202 -12.73 -5.17 7.03
N ASN A 203 -11.43 -5.46 7.06
CA ASN A 203 -10.48 -4.96 6.07
C ASN A 203 -10.37 -3.43 6.03
N ASN A 204 -10.74 -2.71 7.08
CA ASN A 204 -10.62 -1.24 7.11
C ASN A 204 -9.26 -0.82 7.65
N LYS A 205 -8.71 0.28 7.11
CA LYS A 205 -7.56 0.99 7.67
C LYS A 205 -8.07 2.20 8.43
N ILE A 206 -7.76 2.28 9.73
CA ILE A 206 -8.27 3.28 10.65
C ILE A 206 -7.09 3.84 11.43
N SER A 207 -6.61 5.02 11.04
CA SER A 207 -5.31 5.51 11.53
C SER A 207 -5.27 7.02 11.73
N LEU A 208 -4.44 7.49 12.67
CA LEU A 208 -4.19 8.92 12.89
C LEU A 208 -5.47 9.73 13.20
N ASN A 209 -6.49 9.11 13.81
CA ASN A 209 -7.67 9.82 14.26
C ASN A 209 -7.43 10.42 15.65
N GLU A 210 -7.92 11.64 15.89
CA GLU A 210 -7.52 12.47 17.04
C GLU A 210 -7.96 11.89 18.39
N VAL A 211 -9.17 11.35 18.47
CA VAL A 211 -9.78 10.87 19.73
C VAL A 211 -9.70 9.35 19.86
N HIS A 212 -10.20 8.63 18.85
CA HIS A 212 -10.14 7.16 18.81
C HIS A 212 -10.25 6.63 17.39
N GLY A 213 -9.71 5.43 17.16
CA GLY A 213 -9.91 4.67 15.94
C GLY A 213 -11.34 4.13 15.83
N LEU A 214 -11.76 3.31 16.79
CA LEU A 214 -13.10 2.74 16.90
C LEU A 214 -13.72 3.07 18.25
N PHE A 215 -14.96 3.53 18.24
CA PHE A 215 -15.78 3.61 19.44
C PHE A 215 -17.07 2.84 19.29
N VAL A 216 -17.44 2.09 20.32
CA VAL A 216 -18.70 1.34 20.39
C VAL A 216 -19.46 1.75 21.66
N CYS A 217 -20.64 2.34 21.48
CA CYS A 217 -21.52 2.74 22.57
C CYS A 217 -21.95 1.53 23.44
N PRO A 218 -22.27 1.74 24.73
CA PRO A 218 -22.77 0.69 25.62
C PRO A 218 -24.10 0.03 25.19
N LYS A 219 -24.85 0.65 24.28
CA LYS A 219 -26.13 0.15 23.74
C LYS A 219 -25.99 -0.41 22.32
N SER A 220 -24.77 -0.73 21.91
CA SER A 220 -24.46 -1.28 20.58
C SER A 220 -23.99 -2.72 20.78
N ASP A 221 -24.76 -3.67 20.26
CA ASP A 221 -24.63 -5.10 20.52
C ASP A 221 -24.31 -5.90 19.24
N LYS A 222 -23.72 -7.08 19.41
CA LYS A 222 -23.53 -8.05 18.31
C LYS A 222 -22.73 -7.53 17.10
N ASN A 223 -21.92 -6.49 17.27
CA ASN A 223 -21.06 -5.99 16.22
C ASN A 223 -19.84 -6.90 16.05
N LEU A 224 -19.40 -7.10 14.81
CA LEU A 224 -18.29 -7.98 14.43
C LEU A 224 -17.15 -7.17 13.80
N VAL A 225 -15.98 -7.18 14.43
CA VAL A 225 -14.81 -6.39 14.03
C VAL A 225 -13.61 -7.30 13.83
N TYR A 226 -13.18 -7.53 12.60
CA TYR A 226 -12.04 -8.40 12.32
C TYR A 226 -11.29 -7.98 11.06
N ASN A 227 -10.02 -8.36 10.96
CA ASN A 227 -9.13 -8.05 9.85
C ASN A 227 -9.02 -6.54 9.55
N ASN A 228 -9.07 -5.69 10.56
CA ASN A 228 -8.87 -4.25 10.40
C ASN A 228 -7.46 -3.84 10.84
N TYR A 229 -6.95 -2.77 10.27
CA TYR A 229 -5.68 -2.15 10.63
C TYR A 229 -5.97 -0.90 11.46
N PHE A 230 -5.65 -0.94 12.75
CA PHE A 230 -5.77 0.18 13.67
C PHE A 230 -4.40 0.75 13.98
N SER A 231 -4.25 2.08 13.85
CA SER A 231 -3.02 2.80 14.19
C SER A 231 -3.34 4.22 14.64
N ASN A 232 -3.82 4.34 15.88
CA ASN A 232 -4.21 5.60 16.53
C ASN A 232 -3.62 5.60 17.95
N THR A 233 -3.50 6.77 18.57
CA THR A 233 -3.09 6.86 19.98
C THR A 233 -4.05 6.10 20.90
N LEU A 234 -5.36 6.12 20.59
CA LEU A 234 -6.37 5.23 21.18
C LEU A 234 -7.06 4.45 20.07
N ASN A 235 -6.79 3.15 19.96
CA ASN A 235 -7.34 2.34 18.86
C ASN A 235 -8.82 2.00 19.03
N VAL A 236 -9.22 1.59 20.23
CA VAL A 236 -10.57 1.09 20.47
C VAL A 236 -11.07 1.50 21.85
N GLU A 237 -12.30 1.98 21.90
CA GLU A 237 -13.08 2.17 23.12
C GLU A 237 -14.40 1.39 22.96
N ALA A 238 -14.40 0.17 23.49
CA ALA A 238 -15.53 -0.75 23.40
C ALA A 238 -16.27 -0.75 24.73
N ASN A 239 -17.37 -0.01 24.85
CA ASN A 239 -18.13 0.00 26.10
C ASN A 239 -19.01 -1.26 26.26
N ASN A 240 -19.57 -1.46 27.46
CA ASN A 240 -20.32 -2.65 27.91
C ASN A 240 -21.64 -2.97 27.16
N GLY A 241 -21.65 -2.91 25.82
CA GLY A 241 -22.64 -3.60 25.01
C GLY A 241 -22.50 -5.12 25.17
N THR A 242 -23.42 -5.89 24.60
CA THR A 242 -23.47 -7.35 24.71
C THR A 242 -23.07 -8.03 23.40
N SER A 243 -22.32 -9.13 23.51
CA SER A 243 -21.98 -10.02 22.39
C SER A 243 -21.23 -9.35 21.22
N ASN A 244 -20.53 -8.24 21.43
CA ASN A 244 -19.62 -7.71 20.41
C ASN A 244 -18.41 -8.65 20.28
N VAL A 245 -17.89 -8.82 19.06
CA VAL A 245 -16.79 -9.75 18.77
C VAL A 245 -15.72 -9.02 17.97
N TYR A 246 -14.49 -9.06 18.48
CA TYR A 246 -13.34 -8.36 17.89
C TYR A 246 -12.36 -9.31 17.18
N HIS A 247 -12.89 -10.43 16.67
CA HIS A 247 -12.14 -11.42 15.93
C HIS A 247 -13.09 -12.29 15.09
N LYS A 248 -12.50 -13.13 14.25
CA LYS A 248 -13.17 -14.24 13.57
C LYS A 248 -12.39 -15.53 13.81
N SER A 249 -13.04 -16.68 13.70
CA SER A 249 -12.34 -17.97 13.71
C SER A 249 -11.20 -17.97 12.69
N LYS A 250 -10.02 -18.46 13.12
CA LYS A 250 -8.81 -18.52 12.29
C LYS A 250 -9.12 -19.23 10.97
N THR A 251 -9.04 -18.48 9.88
CA THR A 251 -9.41 -18.93 8.53
C THR A 251 -8.25 -18.66 7.59
N LYS A 252 -7.89 -19.64 6.75
CA LYS A 252 -6.84 -19.45 5.73
C LYS A 252 -7.26 -18.36 4.73
N GLY A 253 -6.37 -17.41 4.47
CA GLY A 253 -6.58 -16.29 3.57
C GLY A 253 -5.68 -15.12 3.93
N GLU A 254 -5.26 -14.36 2.93
CA GLU A 254 -4.42 -13.18 3.12
C GLU A 254 -5.15 -12.14 3.99
N ASN A 255 -4.51 -11.74 5.09
CA ASN A 255 -5.03 -10.75 6.02
C ASN A 255 -4.56 -9.33 5.67
N ILE A 256 -5.06 -8.32 6.39
CA ILE A 256 -4.80 -6.91 6.07
C ILE A 256 -3.33 -6.49 6.20
N VAL A 257 -2.49 -7.29 6.84
CA VAL A 257 -1.04 -7.09 6.98
C VAL A 257 -0.21 -8.14 6.23
N GLY A 258 -0.82 -8.81 5.24
CA GLY A 258 -0.14 -9.75 4.34
C GLY A 258 0.11 -11.16 4.91
N GLY A 259 -0.38 -11.45 6.12
CA GLY A 259 -0.25 -12.77 6.74
C GLY A 259 -1.22 -13.81 6.15
N PRO A 260 -0.93 -15.11 6.30
CA PRO A 260 -1.65 -16.20 5.63
C PRO A 260 -3.01 -16.58 6.25
N TYR A 261 -3.34 -16.03 7.42
CA TYR A 261 -4.60 -16.30 8.12
C TYR A 261 -5.33 -15.02 8.52
N ILE A 262 -6.64 -15.04 8.33
CA ILE A 262 -7.59 -14.08 8.88
C ILE A 262 -8.00 -14.56 10.28
N GLY A 263 -7.91 -13.68 11.26
CA GLY A 263 -8.32 -13.93 12.64
C GLY A 263 -8.92 -12.66 13.26
N GLY A 264 -8.14 -12.01 14.11
CA GLY A 264 -8.45 -10.74 14.77
C GLY A 264 -8.10 -9.52 13.92
N ASN A 265 -7.65 -8.47 14.58
CA ASN A 265 -7.28 -7.19 14.00
C ASN A 265 -5.79 -6.89 14.25
N TYR A 266 -5.24 -5.96 13.49
CA TYR A 266 -3.90 -5.43 13.69
C TYR A 266 -3.97 -4.16 14.55
N TRP A 267 -3.34 -4.17 15.72
CA TRP A 267 -3.40 -3.15 16.77
C TRP A 267 -2.05 -2.43 16.90
N ALA A 268 -1.73 -1.55 15.96
CA ALA A 268 -0.52 -0.72 15.96
C ALA A 268 -0.74 0.63 16.65
N THR A 269 0.34 1.36 16.90
CA THR A 269 0.28 2.79 17.25
C THR A 269 1.11 3.61 16.25
N PRO A 270 0.81 4.91 16.07
CA PRO A 270 1.64 5.77 15.21
C PRO A 270 3.12 5.79 15.58
N GLU A 271 3.45 5.52 16.84
CA GLU A 271 4.79 5.49 17.39
C GLU A 271 5.54 4.16 17.17
N GLY A 272 4.88 3.13 16.61
CA GLY A 272 5.51 1.82 16.37
C GLY A 272 5.60 0.93 17.60
N SER A 273 4.78 1.20 18.63
CA SER A 273 4.81 0.53 19.93
C SER A 273 3.49 -0.17 20.28
N GLY A 274 2.60 -0.35 19.30
CA GLY A 274 1.33 -1.02 19.50
C GLY A 274 1.51 -2.49 19.83
N PHE A 275 0.41 -3.10 20.32
CA PHE A 275 0.41 -4.52 20.67
C PHE A 275 0.87 -5.39 19.51
N SER A 276 0.31 -5.18 18.31
CA SER A 276 0.65 -5.98 17.13
C SER A 276 2.06 -5.74 16.59
N GLU A 277 2.74 -4.69 17.03
CA GLU A 277 4.10 -4.35 16.61
C GLU A 277 5.15 -4.96 17.55
N THR A 278 4.74 -5.35 18.76
CA THR A 278 5.64 -5.81 19.83
C THR A 278 5.35 -7.23 20.31
N ALA A 279 4.15 -7.76 20.05
CA ALA A 279 3.77 -9.10 20.45
C ALA A 279 4.52 -10.19 19.66
N ALA A 280 4.74 -11.33 20.32
CA ALA A 280 5.44 -12.47 19.75
C ALA A 280 4.51 -13.32 18.85
N ASP A 281 5.09 -13.84 17.77
CA ASP A 281 4.54 -14.87 16.90
C ASP A 281 5.58 -16.00 16.81
N ASN A 282 5.61 -16.89 17.81
CA ASN A 282 6.63 -17.93 17.90
C ASN A 282 6.43 -19.05 16.88
N ASN A 283 5.20 -19.21 16.39
CA ASN A 283 4.84 -20.28 15.45
C ASN A 283 4.91 -19.80 13.98
N GLY A 284 5.07 -18.49 13.75
CA GLY A 284 5.27 -17.87 12.43
C GLY A 284 4.01 -17.84 11.57
N ASP A 285 2.82 -17.92 12.16
CA ASP A 285 1.56 -17.97 11.43
C ASP A 285 0.93 -16.59 11.14
N GLY A 286 1.55 -15.51 11.61
CA GLY A 286 1.07 -14.13 11.43
C GLY A 286 -0.02 -13.72 12.42
N ILE A 287 -0.24 -14.48 13.49
CA ILE A 287 -1.14 -14.17 14.60
C ILE A 287 -0.35 -14.19 15.91
N ALA A 288 -0.60 -13.23 16.78
CA ALA A 288 0.04 -13.15 18.09
C ALA A 288 -0.31 -14.37 18.95
N ASP A 289 0.66 -14.89 19.69
CA ASP A 289 0.42 -15.98 20.65
C ASP A 289 -0.36 -15.49 21.89
N GLU A 290 -0.36 -14.18 22.16
CA GLU A 290 -1.11 -13.56 23.24
C GLU A 290 -2.37 -12.83 22.74
N LYS A 291 -3.41 -12.81 23.58
CA LYS A 291 -4.63 -12.02 23.32
C LYS A 291 -4.40 -10.54 23.65
N TYR A 292 -5.00 -9.66 22.87
CA TYR A 292 -5.05 -8.23 23.15
C TYR A 292 -6.27 -7.88 24.01
N LEU A 293 -6.04 -7.36 25.22
CA LEU A 293 -7.08 -6.95 26.16
C LEU A 293 -7.42 -5.47 25.97
N PHE A 294 -8.70 -5.11 26.02
CA PHE A 294 -9.10 -3.71 25.97
C PHE A 294 -9.10 -3.09 27.36
N GLU A 295 -8.51 -1.91 27.51
CA GLU A 295 -8.36 -1.27 28.83
C GLU A 295 -9.69 -0.86 29.48
N THR A 296 -10.71 -0.60 28.66
CA THR A 296 -11.98 -0.02 29.10
C THR A 296 -13.12 -1.03 29.25
N SER A 297 -12.89 -2.32 28.96
CA SER A 297 -13.93 -3.35 29.03
C SER A 297 -13.38 -4.78 29.15
N ASP A 298 -14.28 -5.74 29.37
CA ASP A 298 -13.96 -7.17 29.37
C ASP A 298 -13.81 -7.76 27.94
N TYR A 299 -13.95 -6.94 26.89
CA TYR A 299 -13.72 -7.38 25.53
C TYR A 299 -12.22 -7.54 25.23
N PHE A 300 -11.93 -8.44 24.30
CA PHE A 300 -10.56 -8.74 23.87
C PHE A 300 -10.55 -9.29 22.45
N ASP A 301 -9.37 -9.24 21.84
CA ASP A 301 -9.06 -9.92 20.59
C ASP A 301 -8.14 -11.12 20.88
N PRO A 302 -8.62 -12.36 20.77
CA PRO A 302 -7.82 -13.56 20.99
C PRO A 302 -6.95 -13.97 19.80
N LEU A 303 -7.10 -13.32 18.64
CA LEU A 303 -6.31 -13.63 17.45
C LEU A 303 -5.69 -12.36 16.83
N PRO A 304 -4.99 -11.49 17.60
CA PRO A 304 -4.39 -10.27 17.05
C PRO A 304 -3.47 -10.59 15.89
N LEU A 305 -3.55 -9.82 14.81
CA LEU A 305 -2.67 -9.99 13.65
C LEU A 305 -1.29 -9.41 13.98
N ILE A 306 -0.23 -10.02 13.44
CA ILE A 306 1.15 -9.52 13.47
C ILE A 306 1.62 -9.28 12.04
N ALA A 307 2.49 -8.29 11.85
CA ALA A 307 3.07 -8.01 10.54
C ALA A 307 3.84 -9.24 10.07
N TYR A 308 3.38 -9.83 8.97
CA TYR A 308 3.96 -11.07 8.48
C TYR A 308 5.31 -10.75 7.83
N LYS A 309 6.40 -11.17 8.48
CA LYS A 309 7.71 -11.23 7.84
C LYS A 309 7.84 -12.62 7.20
N PRO A 310 7.65 -12.75 5.87
CA PRO A 310 7.90 -14.03 5.22
C PRO A 310 9.33 -14.48 5.53
N PRO A 311 9.58 -15.78 5.75
CA PRO A 311 10.93 -16.28 5.92
C PRO A 311 11.76 -15.84 4.71
N GLU A 312 12.94 -15.28 4.97
CA GLU A 312 13.83 -14.85 3.90
C GLU A 312 14.20 -16.06 3.03
N PRO A 313 14.14 -15.92 1.69
CA PRO A 313 14.43 -17.03 0.80
C PRO A 313 15.87 -17.50 1.04
N VAL A 314 16.04 -18.81 1.31
CA VAL A 314 17.36 -19.40 1.50
C VAL A 314 18.02 -19.53 0.13
N LEU A 315 19.09 -18.75 -0.10
CA LEU A 315 19.92 -18.78 -1.30
C LEU A 315 21.00 -19.88 -1.19
N PRO A 316 21.48 -20.43 -2.32
CA PRO A 316 22.62 -21.34 -2.30
C PRO A 316 23.90 -20.56 -1.94
N THR A 317 24.88 -21.25 -1.35
CA THR A 317 26.23 -20.71 -1.12
C THR A 317 27.20 -21.58 -1.91
N ALA A 318 27.77 -21.04 -2.98
CA ALA A 318 28.70 -21.77 -3.84
C ALA A 318 30.05 -21.94 -3.15
N ASN A 319 30.51 -23.17 -3.03
CA ASN A 319 31.82 -23.47 -2.46
C ASN A 319 32.39 -24.73 -3.09
N LEU A 320 33.72 -24.81 -3.13
CA LEU A 320 34.40 -25.94 -3.74
C LEU A 320 35.76 -26.20 -3.10
N SER A 321 36.23 -27.42 -3.29
CA SER A 321 37.64 -27.77 -3.05
C SER A 321 38.22 -28.47 -4.27
N ILE A 322 39.55 -28.43 -4.37
CA ILE A 322 40.29 -29.09 -5.43
C ILE A 322 41.35 -30.00 -4.83
N ASN A 323 41.63 -31.08 -5.54
CA ASN A 323 42.77 -31.94 -5.29
C ASN A 323 43.62 -32.03 -6.57
N THR A 324 44.82 -31.49 -6.51
CA THR A 324 45.78 -31.44 -7.64
C THR A 324 47.00 -32.28 -7.29
N PRO A 325 47.22 -33.44 -7.93
CA PRO A 325 48.38 -34.28 -7.66
C PRO A 325 49.68 -33.75 -8.31
N GLU A 326 49.57 -32.83 -9.27
CA GLU A 326 50.67 -32.28 -10.06
C GLU A 326 50.47 -30.76 -10.28
N ASP A 327 51.50 -30.06 -10.78
CA ASP A 327 51.46 -28.62 -11.07
C ASP A 327 51.72 -28.29 -12.55
N TYR A 328 51.89 -29.29 -13.42
CA TYR A 328 52.33 -29.12 -14.80
C TYR A 328 51.38 -29.77 -15.82
N ALA A 329 51.36 -29.27 -17.05
CA ALA A 329 50.55 -29.84 -18.12
C ALA A 329 51.06 -31.22 -18.58
N PRO A 330 50.16 -32.19 -18.89
CA PRO A 330 48.71 -32.12 -18.71
C PRO A 330 48.29 -32.29 -17.24
N LEU A 331 47.58 -31.30 -16.68
CA LEU A 331 47.18 -31.30 -15.27
C LEU A 331 45.74 -31.81 -15.10
N SER A 332 45.56 -32.94 -14.42
CA SER A 332 44.22 -33.41 -14.03
C SER A 332 43.85 -32.92 -12.64
N VAL A 333 42.79 -32.13 -12.53
CA VAL A 333 42.28 -31.59 -11.27
C VAL A 333 40.96 -32.27 -10.93
N GLN A 334 40.87 -32.84 -9.73
CA GLN A 334 39.60 -33.29 -9.18
C GLN A 334 38.95 -32.15 -8.42
N PHE A 335 37.73 -31.78 -8.81
CA PHE A 335 36.91 -30.79 -8.14
C PHE A 335 35.91 -31.50 -7.23
N THR A 336 35.52 -30.85 -6.14
CA THR A 336 34.46 -31.32 -5.24
C THR A 336 33.56 -30.15 -4.89
N ASP A 337 32.28 -30.30 -5.19
CA ASP A 337 31.22 -29.36 -4.76
C ASP A 337 31.08 -29.41 -3.24
N LEU A 338 31.18 -28.26 -2.60
CA LEU A 338 30.92 -28.05 -1.16
C LEU A 338 29.81 -27.03 -0.95
N SER A 339 28.98 -26.79 -1.98
CA SER A 339 27.93 -25.78 -1.93
C SER A 339 26.82 -26.16 -0.96
N GLU A 340 26.32 -25.16 -0.23
CA GLU A 340 25.21 -25.32 0.71
C GLU A 340 23.90 -24.81 0.09
N ASN A 341 22.76 -25.36 0.51
CA ASN A 341 21.42 -24.94 0.07
C ASN A 341 21.18 -24.96 -1.46
N ALA A 342 21.96 -25.74 -2.20
CA ALA A 342 21.84 -25.90 -3.64
C ALA A 342 21.10 -27.20 -4.01
N THR A 343 20.19 -27.14 -4.98
CA THR A 343 19.54 -28.32 -5.57
C THR A 343 20.22 -28.75 -6.86
N SER A 344 21.02 -27.89 -7.47
CA SER A 344 21.80 -28.16 -8.69
C SER A 344 23.12 -27.40 -8.69
N ARG A 345 24.06 -27.90 -9.50
CA ARG A 345 25.38 -27.31 -9.70
C ARG A 345 25.79 -27.40 -11.17
N THR A 346 26.61 -26.48 -11.63
CA THR A 346 27.25 -26.54 -12.95
C THR A 346 28.68 -26.00 -12.88
N TRP A 347 29.58 -26.66 -13.59
CA TRP A 347 30.98 -26.30 -13.71
C TRP A 347 31.27 -25.78 -15.11
N ASP A 348 32.02 -24.70 -15.18
CA ASP A 348 32.65 -24.15 -16.38
C ASP A 348 34.14 -24.00 -16.05
N PHE A 349 34.98 -24.91 -16.55
CA PHE A 349 36.37 -25.09 -16.12
C PHE A 349 37.34 -24.09 -16.77
N GLU A 350 36.90 -23.44 -17.84
CA GLU A 350 37.62 -22.41 -18.59
C GLU A 350 36.98 -21.02 -18.46
N ASN A 351 35.79 -20.93 -17.85
CA ASN A 351 34.96 -19.74 -17.73
C ASN A 351 34.69 -19.09 -19.10
N ASP A 352 34.39 -19.92 -20.11
CA ASP A 352 34.08 -19.50 -21.48
C ASP A 352 32.57 -19.30 -21.73
N GLY A 353 31.74 -19.62 -20.73
CA GLY A 353 30.29 -19.55 -20.78
C GLY A 353 29.62 -20.83 -21.23
N VAL A 354 30.37 -21.90 -21.53
CA VAL A 354 29.87 -23.24 -21.82
C VAL A 354 29.96 -24.09 -20.55
N ILE A 355 28.89 -24.82 -20.24
CA ILE A 355 28.87 -25.71 -19.08
C ILE A 355 29.51 -27.05 -19.45
N ASP A 356 30.53 -27.42 -18.69
CA ASP A 356 31.30 -28.65 -18.89
C ASP A 356 30.72 -29.84 -18.12
N SER A 357 30.29 -29.62 -16.89
CA SER A 357 29.82 -30.71 -16.03
C SER A 357 28.75 -30.29 -15.03
N PRO A 358 27.75 -31.14 -14.74
CA PRO A 358 26.84 -31.00 -13.61
C PRO A 358 27.20 -31.89 -12.41
N ASP A 359 28.30 -32.65 -12.50
CA ASP A 359 28.65 -33.68 -11.51
C ASP A 359 29.10 -33.06 -10.18
N GLU A 360 28.94 -33.81 -9.09
CA GLU A 360 29.36 -33.36 -7.74
C GLU A 360 30.89 -33.38 -7.57
N THR A 361 31.56 -34.34 -8.23
CA THR A 361 33.01 -34.52 -8.15
C THR A 361 33.66 -34.74 -9.53
N PRO A 362 33.59 -33.77 -10.45
CA PRO A 362 34.14 -33.91 -11.78
C PRO A 362 35.67 -33.88 -11.77
N VAL A 363 36.27 -34.51 -12.78
CA VAL A 363 37.69 -34.41 -13.08
C VAL A 363 37.86 -33.74 -14.43
N TYR A 364 38.66 -32.69 -14.49
CA TYR A 364 38.99 -31.99 -15.72
C TYR A 364 40.50 -31.97 -15.95
N THR A 365 40.93 -32.17 -17.19
CA THR A 365 42.35 -32.21 -17.56
C THR A 365 42.71 -31.00 -18.41
N TYR A 366 43.58 -30.14 -17.88
CA TYR A 366 44.14 -28.99 -18.59
C TYR A 366 45.33 -29.44 -19.46
N PRO A 367 45.22 -29.41 -20.80
CA PRO A 367 46.21 -30.02 -21.68
C PRO A 367 47.43 -29.15 -21.94
N SER A 368 47.39 -27.85 -21.59
CA SER A 368 48.45 -26.89 -21.89
C SER A 368 48.75 -25.98 -20.70
N PRO A 369 50.00 -25.52 -20.55
CA PRO A 369 50.36 -24.54 -19.53
C PRO A 369 49.55 -23.24 -19.70
N GLY A 370 49.18 -22.62 -18.59
CA GLY A 370 48.34 -21.43 -18.59
C GLY A 370 47.63 -21.20 -17.25
N THR A 371 46.89 -20.10 -17.19
CA THR A 371 46.04 -19.75 -16.05
C THR A 371 44.59 -19.90 -16.46
N TYR A 372 43.87 -20.80 -15.81
CA TYR A 372 42.46 -21.09 -16.06
C TYR A 372 41.62 -20.59 -14.90
N THR A 373 40.43 -20.07 -15.20
CA THR A 373 39.46 -19.65 -14.19
C THR A 373 38.32 -20.65 -14.22
N VAL A 374 38.05 -21.30 -13.09
CA VAL A 374 36.94 -22.24 -12.95
C VAL A 374 35.79 -21.53 -12.28
N ASN A 375 34.60 -21.70 -12.81
CA ASN A 375 33.36 -21.17 -12.30
C ASN A 375 32.41 -22.31 -11.88
N LEU A 376 32.20 -22.45 -10.58
CA LEU A 376 31.13 -23.27 -10.03
C LEU A 376 29.90 -22.39 -9.83
N THR A 377 28.80 -22.72 -10.48
CA THR A 377 27.48 -22.12 -10.23
C THR A 377 26.62 -23.09 -9.44
N ALA A 378 26.21 -22.71 -8.23
CA ALA A 378 25.27 -23.44 -7.39
C ALA A 378 23.88 -22.80 -7.48
N ALA A 379 22.82 -23.59 -7.61
CA ALA A 379 21.47 -23.07 -7.86
C ALA A 379 20.40 -23.80 -7.04
N CYS A 380 19.37 -23.06 -6.63
CA CYS A 380 18.13 -23.57 -6.05
C CYS A 380 16.92 -22.83 -6.61
N GLU A 381 15.71 -23.15 -6.13
CA GLU A 381 14.47 -22.47 -6.58
C GLU A 381 14.46 -20.95 -6.28
N ASN A 382 15.27 -20.50 -5.32
CA ASN A 382 15.32 -19.12 -4.87
C ASN A 382 16.41 -18.28 -5.56
N GLY A 383 17.33 -18.89 -6.31
CA GLY A 383 18.41 -18.17 -6.99
C GLY A 383 19.68 -19.00 -7.21
N THR A 384 20.77 -18.29 -7.51
CA THR A 384 22.08 -18.87 -7.82
C THR A 384 23.19 -18.11 -7.10
N ASP A 385 24.27 -18.82 -6.77
CA ASP A 385 25.54 -18.25 -6.31
C ASP A 385 26.70 -18.85 -7.11
N THR A 386 27.81 -18.13 -7.23
CA THR A 386 28.95 -18.56 -8.04
C THR A 386 30.26 -18.45 -7.27
N LYS A 387 31.11 -19.47 -7.41
CA LYS A 387 32.45 -19.49 -6.86
C LYS A 387 33.48 -19.62 -7.97
N LEU A 388 34.35 -18.61 -8.06
CA LEU A 388 35.50 -18.60 -8.96
C LEU A 388 36.77 -19.05 -8.22
N ILE A 389 37.56 -19.91 -8.86
CA ILE A 389 38.93 -20.21 -8.46
C ILE A 389 39.88 -20.17 -9.66
N THR A 390 41.16 -19.98 -9.40
CA THR A 390 42.21 -19.95 -10.42
C THR A 390 43.06 -21.22 -10.34
N ILE A 391 43.26 -21.87 -11.48
CA ILE A 391 44.19 -22.99 -11.65
C ILE A 391 45.37 -22.51 -12.49
N ASN A 392 46.57 -22.64 -11.94
CA ASN A 392 47.81 -22.35 -12.67
C ASN A 392 48.45 -23.67 -13.09
N VAL A 393 48.67 -23.83 -14.39
CA VAL A 393 49.28 -25.00 -14.99
C VAL A 393 50.65 -24.61 -15.53
N GLY A 394 51.71 -25.17 -14.95
CA GLY A 394 53.09 -24.95 -15.35
C GLY A 394 53.49 -25.76 -16.59
N GLU A 395 54.64 -25.39 -17.16
CA GLU A 395 55.28 -26.12 -18.26
C GLU A 395 56.23 -27.18 -17.70
N ASN A 396 56.06 -28.44 -18.11
CA ASN A 396 56.89 -29.53 -17.64
C ASN A 396 58.21 -29.57 -18.43
N ASN A 397 59.22 -28.82 -17.96
CA ASN A 397 60.55 -28.78 -18.58
C ASN A 397 61.37 -30.04 -18.23
N VAL A 398 60.98 -31.21 -18.74
CA VAL A 398 61.82 -32.41 -18.63
C VAL A 398 62.81 -32.44 -19.80
N ALA A 399 63.85 -31.61 -19.73
CA ALA A 399 65.23 -31.89 -20.16
C ALA A 399 66.12 -30.63 -20.17
N GLU A 400 66.97 -30.47 -19.15
CA GLU A 400 68.41 -30.22 -19.36
C GLU A 400 69.18 -30.54 -18.06
N ILE A 401 69.89 -31.69 -18.07
CA ILE A 401 70.94 -31.98 -17.09
C ILE A 401 72.19 -31.24 -17.58
N GLN A 402 72.66 -30.25 -16.83
CA GLN A 402 74.07 -29.83 -16.89
C GLN A 402 74.72 -30.02 -15.50
N PRO A 403 75.97 -30.54 -15.46
CA PRO A 403 76.61 -30.93 -14.21
C PRO A 403 77.22 -29.74 -13.45
N GLU A 404 77.32 -29.99 -12.15
CA GLU A 404 77.82 -29.19 -11.04
C GLU A 404 79.27 -28.67 -11.21
N SER A 405 79.52 -27.43 -10.81
CA SER A 405 80.84 -26.98 -10.30
C SER A 405 80.70 -25.81 -9.32
N ALA A 406 81.14 -26.02 -8.09
CA ALA A 406 81.40 -25.01 -7.04
C ALA A 406 82.92 -24.70 -6.98
N PRO A 407 83.50 -23.92 -6.02
CA PRO A 407 83.00 -22.83 -5.16
C PRO A 407 83.97 -21.59 -5.06
N GLY A 408 83.59 -20.59 -4.25
CA GLY A 408 84.50 -19.60 -3.60
C GLY A 408 84.32 -18.15 -4.09
N GLU A 409 84.38 -17.07 -3.30
CA GLU A 409 84.68 -16.82 -1.87
C GLU A 409 84.32 -15.34 -1.58
N GLU A 410 83.97 -15.03 -0.30
CA GLU A 410 84.14 -13.75 0.45
C GLU A 410 83.55 -12.42 -0.12
N SER A 411 83.11 -11.39 0.63
CA SER A 411 83.30 -10.94 2.01
C SER A 411 82.21 -9.92 2.44
N MET A 412 82.11 -9.76 3.75
CA MET A 412 81.32 -8.89 4.62
C MET A 412 81.57 -7.35 4.49
N SER A 413 80.59 -6.50 4.86
CA SER A 413 80.70 -5.11 5.43
C SER A 413 79.49 -4.23 5.03
N THR A 414 78.48 -4.00 5.87
CA THR A 414 78.26 -2.92 6.86
C THR A 414 77.97 -1.48 6.35
N THR A 415 76.76 -1.01 6.71
CA THR A 415 76.34 0.33 7.22
C THR A 415 76.52 1.60 6.39
N GLY A 416 75.46 2.41 6.34
CA GLY A 416 75.56 3.86 6.11
C GLY A 416 74.25 4.53 5.69
N SER A 417 73.51 5.04 6.68
CA SER A 417 72.43 6.03 6.48
C SER A 417 72.98 7.41 6.13
N GLN A 418 72.33 8.18 5.26
CA GLN A 418 71.66 9.46 5.60
C GLN A 418 71.14 10.18 4.35
N ALA A 419 70.17 11.06 4.63
CA ALA A 419 69.27 11.79 3.75
C ALA A 419 69.87 13.07 3.14
N GLU A 420 69.19 13.60 2.11
CA GLU A 420 68.78 15.02 1.87
C GLU A 420 68.43 15.17 0.38
N GLN A 421 67.16 15.44 0.03
CA GLN A 421 66.45 16.74 -0.10
C GLN A 421 66.58 17.45 -1.46
N ASN A 422 65.38 17.73 -2.00
CA ASN A 422 64.91 18.91 -2.76
C ASN A 422 65.25 19.14 -4.23
N SER A 423 64.19 19.30 -5.04
CA SER A 423 63.72 20.53 -5.74
C SER A 423 63.02 20.15 -7.07
N GLU A 424 61.72 20.48 -7.22
CA GLU A 424 61.13 21.53 -8.10
C GLU A 424 61.50 21.37 -9.61
N GLN A 425 60.63 21.47 -10.63
CA GLN A 425 59.44 22.30 -10.84
C GLN A 425 58.73 21.92 -12.18
N GLU A 426 57.42 22.15 -12.25
CA GLU A 426 56.57 22.65 -13.37
C GLU A 426 56.34 21.92 -14.73
N GLY A 427 55.06 21.94 -15.19
CA GLY A 427 54.76 22.21 -16.62
C GLY A 427 53.61 21.48 -17.38
N ILE A 428 52.33 21.73 -17.03
CA ILE A 428 51.15 22.06 -17.90
C ILE A 428 50.79 21.25 -19.20
N SER A 429 49.53 20.77 -19.31
CA SER A 429 48.53 21.06 -20.40
C SER A 429 47.31 20.10 -20.31
N SER A 430 46.11 20.55 -19.91
CA SER A 430 44.96 21.10 -20.69
C SER A 430 44.15 20.11 -21.59
N ILE A 431 43.09 19.51 -21.03
CA ILE A 431 41.63 19.48 -21.39
C ILE A 431 41.26 19.98 -22.82
N PRO A 432 40.32 19.37 -23.62
CA PRO A 432 38.89 19.28 -23.27
C PRO A 432 37.97 18.15 -23.81
N GLY A 433 36.92 17.85 -23.00
CA GLY A 433 35.51 18.10 -23.35
C GLY A 433 34.65 16.92 -23.84
N PHE A 434 33.60 16.58 -23.08
CA PHE A 434 32.21 16.54 -23.60
C PHE A 434 31.19 16.45 -22.45
N GLU A 435 30.21 17.37 -22.47
CA GLU A 435 29.00 17.38 -21.63
C GLU A 435 27.91 16.50 -22.24
N MET A 436 26.99 15.98 -21.42
CA MET A 436 25.55 16.18 -21.69
C MET A 436 24.69 16.07 -20.43
N LEU A 437 23.72 16.98 -20.40
CA LEU A 437 22.84 17.43 -19.34
C LEU A 437 21.49 16.68 -19.34
N TYR A 438 20.72 16.89 -18.26
CA TYR A 438 19.25 16.86 -18.03
C TYR A 438 18.91 15.97 -16.82
N GLY A 439 18.28 16.41 -15.72
CA GLY A 439 17.58 17.67 -15.41
C GLY A 439 16.18 17.39 -14.85
N ILE A 440 15.73 18.22 -13.89
CA ILE A 440 14.40 18.34 -13.21
C ILE A 440 14.43 17.81 -11.76
N PHE A 441 14.64 18.61 -10.71
CA PHE A 441 13.85 19.72 -10.09
C PHE A 441 12.46 19.33 -9.57
N CYS A 442 12.30 19.28 -8.24
CA CYS A 442 11.26 19.98 -7.45
C CYS A 442 11.27 19.51 -5.99
N LEU A 443 11.94 20.25 -5.10
CA LEU A 443 11.75 20.16 -3.66
C LEU A 443 11.91 21.56 -3.05
N LEU A 444 10.97 21.90 -2.16
CA LEU A 444 11.01 22.96 -1.13
C LEU A 444 10.76 24.41 -1.57
N ALA A 445 9.49 24.83 -1.45
CA ALA A 445 9.15 26.24 -1.22
C ALA A 445 7.78 26.38 -0.52
N ILE A 446 7.65 26.01 0.76
CA ILE A 446 6.56 26.55 1.62
C ILE A 446 7.10 26.73 3.05
N PHE A 447 7.63 27.91 3.34
CA PHE A 447 7.60 28.48 4.69
C PHE A 447 7.63 30.01 4.56
N LEU A 448 6.83 30.67 5.41
CA LEU A 448 6.71 32.12 5.63
C LEU A 448 5.66 32.86 4.77
N TYR A 449 4.39 32.79 5.21
CA TYR A 449 3.52 33.95 5.12
C TYR A 449 2.93 34.24 6.51
N LYS A 450 3.48 35.27 7.16
CA LYS A 450 2.87 35.93 8.32
C LYS A 450 2.88 37.44 8.08
N GLU A 451 1.69 38.00 8.30
CA GLU A 451 1.34 39.38 8.68
C GLU A 451 1.02 40.46 7.62
N SER A 452 -0.23 40.93 7.77
CA SER A 452 -0.69 42.33 7.78
C SER A 452 -1.34 42.89 6.50
N THR A 453 -2.67 43.07 6.55
CA THR A 453 -3.29 44.39 6.33
C THR A 453 -4.73 44.47 6.84
N LYS A 454 -4.93 45.39 7.80
CA LYS A 454 -6.12 46.13 8.26
C LYS A 454 -7.45 45.42 8.54
#